data_AF-A0A2V8HB80-F1
#
_entry.id   AF-A0A2V8HB80-F1
#
_cell.length_a   1.000
_cell.length_b   1.000
_cell.length_c   1.000
_cell.angle_alpha   90.00
_cell.angle_beta   90.00
_cell.angle_gamma   90.00
#
_symmetry.space_group_name_H-M   'P 1'
#
loop_
_entity.id
_entity.type
_entity.pdbx_description
1 polymer ?
#
loop_
_entity_poly.entity_id
_entity_poly.type
_entity_poly.pdbx_seq_one_letter_code
_entity_poly.pdbx_strand_id
1 'polypeptide(L)' 'MMAAPALEAPMAKELRCSDVMPESGCREVIRGKDEKEVMTKASEHARTAHNMTHMTPEVEKKVRGAIHDQR' A
#
# COMPACT_ATOMS: atom_id res chain seq x y z
N MET A 1 11.34 32.34 15.78
CA MET A 1 11.19 31.34 14.70
C MET A 1 10.09 30.40 15.16
N MET A 2 8.88 30.55 14.62
CA MET A 2 7.72 29.78 15.03
C MET A 2 7.95 28.32 14.63
N ALA A 3 7.88 27.40 15.60
CA ALA A 3 7.84 25.97 15.35
C ALA A 3 6.64 25.70 14.44
N ALA A 4 6.91 25.13 13.26
CA ALA A 4 5.84 24.60 12.43
C ALA A 4 5.10 23.53 13.26
N PRO A 5 3.76 23.57 13.31
CA PRO A 5 3.03 22.52 14.01
C PRO A 5 3.38 21.20 13.33
N ALA A 6 3.63 20.17 14.14
CA ALA A 6 3.62 18.80 13.67
C ALA A 6 2.24 18.58 13.05
N LEU A 7 2.16 18.77 11.73
CA LEU A 7 1.06 18.34 10.90
C LEU A 7 0.84 16.89 11.33
N GLU A 8 -0.31 16.60 11.94
CA GLU A 8 -0.69 15.26 12.34
C GLU A 8 -0.37 14.37 11.16
N ALA A 9 0.71 13.58 11.26
CA ALA A 9 1.14 12.75 10.15
C ALA A 9 -0.07 11.87 9.86
N PRO A 10 -0.65 11.90 8.63
CA PRO A 10 -1.70 10.96 8.29
C PRO A 10 -1.18 9.59 8.72
N MET A 11 -1.93 8.92 9.59
CA MET A 11 -1.48 7.67 10.21
C MET A 11 -0.89 6.82 9.10
N ALA A 12 0.40 6.48 9.24
CA ALA A 12 1.13 5.78 8.19
C ALA A 12 0.29 4.59 7.75
N LYS A 13 0.04 4.44 6.46
CA LYS A 13 -0.77 3.36 5.91
C LYS A 13 0.12 2.17 5.62
N GLU A 14 -0.41 0.98 5.87
CA GLU A 14 0.24 -0.29 5.61
C GLU A 14 -0.68 -1.19 4.77
N LEU A 15 -0.07 -1.95 3.87
CA LEU A 15 -0.69 -2.99 3.07
C LEU A 15 0.16 -4.25 3.18
N ARG A 16 -0.47 -5.40 3.43
CA ARG A 16 0.22 -6.69 3.36
C ARG A 16 -0.24 -7.41 2.10
N CYS A 17 0.70 -7.79 1.24
CA CYS A 17 0.37 -8.47 -0.01
C CYS A 17 -0.38 -9.80 0.22
N SER A 18 -0.15 -10.43 1.37
CA SER A 18 -0.86 -11.65 1.78
C SER A 18 -2.38 -11.43 1.99
N ASP A 19 -2.81 -10.23 2.36
CA ASP A 19 -4.24 -9.90 2.54
C ASP A 19 -4.95 -9.66 1.19
N VAL A 20 -4.18 -9.35 0.14
CA VAL A 20 -4.69 -9.11 -1.22
C VAL A 20 -4.74 -10.40 -2.04
N MET A 21 -3.61 -11.11 -2.09
CA MET A 21 -3.43 -12.32 -2.89
C MET A 21 -2.65 -13.37 -2.07
N PRO A 22 -3.32 -14.09 -1.15
CA PRO A 22 -2.69 -15.14 -0.35
C PRO A 22 -2.13 -16.28 -1.23
N GLU A 23 -2.74 -16.51 -2.38
CA GLU A 23 -2.34 -17.53 -3.39
C GLU A 23 -0.93 -17.27 -3.96
N SER A 24 -0.50 -16.00 -3.97
CA SER A 24 0.86 -15.63 -4.44
C SER A 24 1.96 -16.01 -3.45
N GLY A 25 1.61 -16.32 -2.20
CA GLY A 25 2.58 -16.53 -1.12
C GLY A 25 3.39 -15.29 -0.75
N CYS A 26 3.09 -14.12 -1.33
CA CYS A 26 3.83 -12.89 -1.11
C CYS A 26 3.55 -12.32 0.29
N ARG A 27 4.61 -12.12 1.09
CA ARG A 27 4.55 -11.57 2.45
C ARG A 27 5.08 -10.13 2.54
N GLU A 28 5.24 -9.47 1.39
CA GLU A 28 5.70 -8.09 1.35
C GLU A 28 4.73 -7.17 2.08
N VAL A 29 5.28 -6.21 2.82
CA VAL A 29 4.51 -5.22 3.58
C VAL A 29 4.86 -3.84 3.06
N ILE A 30 3.89 -3.20 2.42
CA ILE A 30 4.04 -1.92 1.74
C ILE A 30 3.53 -0.82 2.67
N ARG A 31 4.41 0.11 3.02
CA ARG A 31 4.10 1.25 3.89
C ARG A 31 4.20 2.57 3.14
N GLY A 32 3.33 3.51 3.49
CA GLY A 32 3.32 4.86 2.94
C GLY A 32 2.70 5.83 3.91
N LYS A 33 2.89 7.13 3.68
CA LYS A 33 2.26 8.15 4.54
C LYS A 33 0.73 8.21 4.37
N ASP A 34 0.22 7.75 3.23
CA ASP A 34 -1.19 7.79 2.87
C ASP A 34 -1.53 6.64 1.90
N GLU A 35 -2.83 6.42 1.65
CA GLU A 35 -3.32 5.36 0.77
C GLU A 35 -2.74 5.50 -0.65
N LYS A 36 -2.58 6.72 -1.16
CA LYS A 36 -2.08 6.96 -2.52
C LYS A 36 -0.62 6.55 -2.65
N GLU A 37 0.20 6.83 -1.63
CA GLU A 37 1.59 6.36 -1.60
C GLU A 37 1.68 4.84 -1.53
N VAL A 38 0.86 4.21 -0.68
CA VAL A 38 0.81 2.73 -0.59
C VAL A 38 0.37 2.12 -1.92
N MET A 39 -0.67 2.66 -2.56
CA MET A 39 -1.13 2.21 -3.88
C MET A 39 -0.05 2.36 -4.96
N THR A 40 0.69 3.46 -4.94
CA THR A 40 1.77 3.69 -5.92
C THR A 40 2.87 2.64 -5.77
N LYS A 41 3.29 2.37 -4.53
CA LYS A 41 4.29 1.34 -4.21
C LYS A 41 3.75 -0.08 -4.49
N ALA A 42 2.48 -0.35 -4.23
CA ALA A 42 1.83 -1.62 -4.53
C ALA A 42 1.81 -1.91 -6.04
N SER A 43 1.50 -0.91 -6.87
CA SER A 43 1.58 -1.03 -8.32
C SER A 43 3.00 -1.31 -8.81
N GLU A 44 4.00 -0.62 -8.27
CA GLU A 44 5.40 -0.87 -8.62
C GLU A 44 5.86 -2.27 -8.20
N HIS A 45 5.48 -2.71 -7.01
CA HIS A 45 5.74 -4.06 -6.52
C HIS A 45 5.07 -5.11 -7.41
N ALA A 46 3.79 -4.94 -7.77
CA ALA A 46 3.08 -5.84 -8.66
C ALA A 46 3.79 -5.98 -10.02
N ARG A 47 4.27 -4.87 -10.58
CA ARG A 47 4.99 -4.85 -11.85
C ARG A 47 6.35 -5.55 -11.79
N THR A 48 7.10 -5.36 -10.70
CA THR A 48 8.48 -5.87 -10.59
C THR A 48 8.55 -7.29 -10.04
N ALA A 49 7.77 -7.63 -9.01
CA ALA A 49 7.81 -8.93 -8.36
C ALA A 49 6.92 -9.97 -9.05
N HIS A 50 5.81 -9.54 -9.67
CA HIS A 50 4.80 -10.44 -10.24
C HIS A 50 4.64 -10.29 -11.76
N ASN A 51 5.47 -9.47 -12.41
CA ASN A 51 5.35 -9.11 -13.83
C ASN A 51 3.92 -8.67 -14.21
N MET A 52 3.18 -8.11 -13.25
CA MET A 52 1.80 -7.68 -13.44
C MET A 52 1.84 -6.25 -13.99
N THR A 53 1.79 -6.13 -15.31
CA THR A 53 1.93 -4.84 -16.01
C THR A 53 0.86 -3.83 -15.59
N HIS A 54 -0.34 -4.31 -15.28
CA HIS A 54 -1.47 -3.53 -14.80
C HIS A 54 -2.21 -4.28 -13.69
N MET A 55 -2.51 -3.59 -12.60
CA MET A 55 -3.48 -4.09 -11.62
C MET A 55 -4.87 -3.98 -12.24
N THR A 56 -5.61 -5.09 -12.30
CA THR A 56 -7.01 -5.05 -12.73
C THR A 56 -7.85 -4.28 -11.71
N PRO A 57 -8.99 -3.70 -12.09
CA PRO A 57 -9.85 -2.95 -11.16
C PRO A 57 -10.29 -3.80 -9.96
N GLU A 58 -10.41 -5.12 -10.12
CA GLU A 58 -10.69 -6.04 -9.01
C GLU A 58 -9.52 -6.14 -8.02
N VAL A 59 -8.29 -6.23 -8.52
CA VAL A 59 -7.08 -6.24 -7.68
C VAL A 59 -6.92 -4.89 -6.98
N GLU A 60 -7.10 -3.77 -7.69
CA GLU A 60 -7.04 -2.44 -7.08
C GLU A 60 -8.05 -2.26 -5.93
N LYS A 61 -9.29 -2.75 -6.12
CA LYS A 61 -10.31 -2.70 -5.06
C LYS A 61 -9.91 -3.54 -3.85
N LYS A 62 -9.35 -4.74 -4.06
CA LYS A 62 -8.83 -5.59 -2.99
C LYS A 62 -7.66 -4.91 -2.27
N VAL A 63 -6.74 -4.30 -3.00
CA VAL A 63 -5.60 -3.57 -2.43
C VAL A 63 -6.09 -2.44 -1.56
N ARG A 64 -6.95 -1.56 -2.07
CA ARG A 64 -7.52 -0.46 -1.26
C ARG A 64 -8.24 -0.96 -0.01
N GLY A 65 -9.01 -2.05 -0.13
CA GLY A 65 -9.69 -2.66 1.01
C GLY A 65 -8.76 -3.29 2.06
N ALA A 66 -7.54 -3.65 1.67
CA ALA A 66 -6.53 -4.21 2.57
C ALA A 66 -5.57 -3.15 3.13
N ILE A 67 -5.63 -1.89 2.66
CA ILE A 67 -4.85 -0.80 3.23
C ILE A 67 -5.47 -0.40 4.57
N HIS A 68 -4.67 -0.46 5.63
CA HIS A 68 -5.09 -0.07 6.97
C HIS A 68 -4.06 0.86 7.61
N ASP A 69 -4.44 1.51 8.70
CA ASP A 69 -3.50 2.30 9.50
C ASP A 69 -2.45 1.38 10.12
N GLN A 70 -1.20 1.81 10.07
CA GLN A 70 -0.07 1.16 10.72
C GLN A 70 -0.25 1.34 12.23
N ARG A 71 -0.23 0.22 12.94
CA ARG A 71 -0.45 0.15 14.38
C ARG A 71 0.78 -0.37 15.11
#